data_AF-A0A5C8NVW0-F1
#
_entry.id   AF-A0A5C8NVW0-F1
#
_cell.length_a   1.000
_cell.length_b   1.000
_cell.length_c   1.000
_cell.angle_alpha   90.00
_cell.angle_beta   90.00
_cell.angle_gamma   90.00
#
_symmetry.space_group_name_H-M   'P 1'
#
loop_
_entity.id
_entity.type
_entity.pdbx_description
1 polymer ?
#
loop_
_entity_poly.entity_id
_entity_poly.type
_entity_poly.pdbx_seq_one_letter_code
_entity_poly.pdbx_strand_id
1 'polypeptide(L)' 'MTERHASLFRNGRNQAVRIPREFEMEGSEVLIRQEGDSLILTPIRRNRLRDLLASWEPLDDALPEVEDLPPQARDDL' A
#
# COMPACT_ATOMS: atom_id res chain seq x y z
N MET A 1 21.12 -7.98 2.08
CA MET A 1 20.39 -7.07 2.99
C MET A 1 21.30 -5.89 3.25
N THR A 2 20.85 -4.67 2.99
CA THR A 2 21.62 -3.44 3.27
C THR A 2 21.21 -2.90 4.62
N GLU A 3 22.12 -2.91 5.57
CA GLU A 3 21.90 -2.38 6.91
C GLU A 3 22.71 -1.09 7.09
N ARG A 4 22.12 -0.09 7.73
CA ARG A 4 22.82 1.14 8.07
C ARG A 4 22.38 1.66 9.42
N HIS A 5 23.34 2.08 10.22
CA HIS A 5 23.05 2.79 11.47
C HIS A 5 22.43 4.15 11.14
N ALA A 6 21.24 4.39 11.67
CA ALA A 6 20.56 5.68 11.62
C ALA A 6 20.49 6.29 13.02
N SER A 7 20.59 7.62 13.10
CA SER A 7 20.48 8.33 14.37
C SER A 7 19.01 8.56 14.74
N LEU A 8 18.69 8.31 16.01
CA LEU A 8 17.44 8.74 16.63
C LEU A 8 17.57 10.18 17.11
N PHE A 9 16.51 10.96 16.96
CA PHE A 9 16.45 12.34 17.42
C PHE A 9 15.04 12.67 17.94
N ARG A 10 14.87 13.89 18.46
CA ARG A 10 13.58 14.39 18.96
C ARG A 10 13.01 15.41 17.98
N ASN A 11 11.73 15.24 17.63
CA ASN A 11 10.93 16.24 16.94
C ASN A 11 9.80 16.67 17.88
N GLY A 12 10.04 17.74 18.65
CA GLY A 12 9.18 18.14 19.76
C GLY A 12 9.06 17.05 20.83
N ARG A 13 7.83 16.60 21.10
CA ARG A 13 7.56 15.52 22.06
C ARG A 13 7.72 14.11 21.48
N ASN A 14 8.00 13.98 20.18
CA ASN A 14 8.08 12.71 19.49
C ASN A 14 9.52 12.28 19.26
N GLN A 15 9.77 10.97 19.26
CA GLN A 15 11.01 10.40 18.75
C GLN A 15 10.91 10.26 17.23
N ALA A 16 12.02 10.50 16.53
CA ALA A 16 12.11 10.39 15.09
C ALA A 16 13.42 9.72 14.68
N VAL A 17 13.43 9.09 13.51
CA VAL A 17 14.61 8.53 12.87
C VAL A 17 14.86 9.27 11.55
N ARG A 18 16.12 9.58 11.24
CA ARG A 18 16.46 10.12 9.92
C ARG A 18 16.61 8.95 8.96
N ILE A 19 15.75 8.87 7.96
CA ILE A 19 15.83 7.86 6.90
C ILE A 19 16.92 8.27 5.91
N PRO A 20 18.00 7.47 5.73
CA PRO A 20 19.01 7.76 4.72
C PRO A 20 18.43 7.67 3.31
N ARG A 21 19.04 8.37 2.35
CA ARG A 21 18.53 8.51 0.97
C ARG A 21 18.28 7.18 0.27
N GLU A 22 19.14 6.20 0.51
CA GLU A 22 19.03 4.85 -0.05
C GLU A 22 17.85 4.03 0.50
N PHE A 23 17.23 4.48 1.60
CA PHE A 23 16.05 3.87 2.22
C PHE A 23 14.79 4.76 2.11
N GLU A 24 14.83 5.84 1.34
CA GLU A 24 13.66 6.69 1.10
C GLU A 24 12.51 5.87 0.49
N MET A 25 11.31 6.05 1.03
CA MET A 25 10.09 5.40 0.56
C MET A 25 9.29 6.36 -0.31
N GLU A 26 8.51 5.82 -1.25
CA GLU A 26 7.58 6.61 -2.05
C GLU A 26 6.44 7.18 -1.20
N GLY A 27 6.06 8.43 -1.49
CA GLY A 27 4.96 9.12 -0.83
C GLY A 27 5.38 9.92 0.39
N SER A 28 4.40 10.28 1.23
CA SER A 28 4.59 11.14 2.41
C SER A 28 4.11 10.50 3.72
N GLU A 29 3.54 9.29 3.65
CA GLU A 29 2.88 8.62 4.76
C GLU A 29 3.25 7.14 4.79
N VAL A 30 3.36 6.60 6.00
CA VAL A 30 3.73 5.21 6.25
C VAL A 30 2.87 4.64 7.38
N LEU A 31 2.55 3.36 7.28
CA LEU A 31 2.04 2.57 8.40
C LEU A 31 3.23 2.10 9.23
N ILE A 32 3.11 2.20 10.56
CA ILE A 32 4.10 1.68 11.51
C ILE A 32 3.47 0.49 12.21
N ARG A 33 4.15 -0.66 12.18
CA ARG A 33 3.81 -1.85 12.96
C ARG A 33 5.01 -2.24 13.81
N GLN A 34 4.76 -2.61 15.07
CA GLN A 34 5.78 -3.15 15.96
C GLN A 34 5.70 -4.68 16.02
N GLU A 35 6.84 -5.34 15.84
CA GLU A 35 7.00 -6.79 16.03
C GLU A 35 8.22 -7.03 16.92
N GLY A 36 7.99 -7.37 18.19
CA GLY A 36 9.04 -7.44 19.20
C GLY A 36 9.80 -6.10 19.31
N ASP A 37 11.11 -6.15 19.07
CA ASP A 37 12.00 -4.98 19.10
C ASP A 37 12.15 -4.28 17.74
N SER A 38 11.40 -4.72 16.72
CA SER A 38 11.45 -4.15 15.37
C SER A 38 10.26 -3.25 15.07
N LEU A 39 10.53 -2.11 14.42
CA LEU A 39 9.51 -1.28 13.77
C LEU A 39 9.54 -1.53 12.27
N ILE A 40 8.40 -1.97 11.74
CA ILE A 40 8.19 -2.21 10.31
C ILE A 40 7.41 -1.02 9.75
N LEU A 41 8.03 -0.35 8.77
CA LEU A 41 7.48 0.80 8.06
C LEU A 41 6.99 0.34 6.69
N THR A 42 5.70 0.53 6.39
CA THR A 42 5.12 0.20 5.09
C THR A 42 4.57 1.47 4.45
N PRO A 43 4.97 1.85 3.22
CA PRO A 43 4.46 3.06 2.58
C PRO A 43 2.96 2.97 2.35
N ILE A 44 2.23 4.03 2.70
CA ILE A 44 0.82 4.18 2.31
C ILE A 44 0.84 4.70 0.89
N ARG A 45 0.73 3.77 -0.07
CA ARG A 45 0.58 4.16 -1.46
C ARG A 45 -0.84 4.67 -1.67
N ARG A 46 -0.96 5.95 -2.00
CA ARG A 46 -2.20 6.50 -2.55
C ARG A 46 -2.29 6.09 -4.01
N ASN A 47 -2.36 4.78 -4.29
CA ASN A 47 -2.75 4.30 -5.60
C ASN A 47 -4.21 4.68 -5.75
N ARG A 48 -4.49 5.87 -6.29
CA ARG A 48 -5.88 6.26 -6.51
C ARG A 48 -6.41 5.30 -7.56
N LEU A 49 -7.66 4.85 -7.40
CA LEU A 49 -8.36 4.08 -8.44
C LEU A 49 -8.15 4.72 -9.82
N ARG A 50 -8.12 6.05 -9.87
CA ARG A 50 -7.81 6.84 -11.05
C ARG A 50 -6.44 6.55 -11.67
N ASP A 51 -5.39 6.44 -10.88
CA ASP A 51 -4.03 6.23 -11.39
C ASP A 51 -3.86 4.81 -11.93
N LEU A 52 -4.54 3.83 -11.30
CA LEU A 52 -4.64 2.46 -11.81
C LEU A 52 -5.44 2.39 -13.13
N LEU A 53 -6.61 3.05 -13.18
CA LEU A 53 -7.41 3.10 -14.41
C LEU A 53 -6.68 3.81 -15.54
N ALA A 54 -5.91 4.86 -15.24
CA ALA A 54 -5.11 5.59 -16.21
C ALA A 54 -3.91 4.77 -16.73
N SER A 55 -3.46 3.75 -16.01
CA SER A 55 -2.39 2.86 -16.47
C SER A 55 -2.90 1.69 -17.31
N TRP A 56 -4.21 1.55 -17.51
CA TRP A 56 -4.78 0.50 -18.35
C TRP A 56 -4.83 0.94 -19.80
N GLU A 57 -4.43 0.05 -20.69
CA GLU A 57 -4.64 0.22 -22.12
C GLU A 57 -6.11 -0.06 -22.47
N PRO A 58 -6.66 0.60 -23.51
CA PRO A 58 -7.97 0.24 -24.03
C PRO A 58 -8.02 -1.26 -24.36
N LEU A 59 -9.13 -1.90 -23.98
CA LEU A 59 -9.37 -3.28 -24.41
C LEU A 59 -9.83 -3.26 -25.87
N ASP A 60 -9.07 -3.90 -26.74
CA ASP A 60 -9.41 -4.03 -28.17
C ASP A 60 -10.49 -5.12 -28.41
N ASP A 61 -10.58 -6.08 -27.49
CA ASP A 61 -11.51 -7.21 -27.58
C ASP A 61 -12.91 -6.86 -27.05
N ALA A 62 -13.92 -7.46 -27.67
CA ALA A 62 -15.26 -7.48 -27.10
C ALA A 62 -15.27 -8.29 -25.79
N LEU A 63 -16.12 -7.87 -24.84
CA LEU A 63 -16.34 -8.67 -23.63
C LEU A 63 -16.92 -10.04 -24.02
N PRO A 64 -16.46 -11.13 -23.39
CA PRO A 64 -17.00 -12.45 -23.66
C PRO A 64 -18.48 -12.50 -23.24
N GLU A 65 -19.27 -13.31 -23.94
CA GLU A 65 -20.62 -13.63 -23.47
C GLU A 65 -20.52 -14.40 -22.15
N VAL A 66 -21.24 -13.91 -21.14
CA VAL A 66 -21.38 -14.56 -19.84
C VAL A 66 -22.83 -15.04 -19.73
N GLU A 67 -23.01 -16.28 -19.30
CA GLU A 67 -24.34 -16.84 -19.05
C GLU A 67 -25.04 -16.07 -17.93
N ASP A 68 -26.19 -15.46 -18.26
CA ASP A 68 -27.03 -14.74 -17.28
C ASP A 68 -27.86 -15.74 -16.48
N LEU A 69 -27.23 -16.30 -15.45
CA LEU A 69 -27.86 -17.26 -14.55
C LEU A 69 -28.93 -16.58 -13.69
N PRO A 70 -30.04 -17.27 -13.38
CA PRO A 70 -31.03 -16.75 -12.45
C PRO A 70 -30.40 -16.48 -11.06
N PRO A 71 -30.94 -15.53 -10.29
CA PRO A 71 -30.48 -15.29 -8.92
C PRO A 71 -30.50 -16.57 -8.08
N GLN A 72 -29.46 -16.76 -7.27
CA GLN A 72 -29.39 -17.90 -6.36
C GLN A 72 -30.45 -17.76 -5.25
N ALA A 73 -31.03 -18.88 -4.82
CA ALA A 73 -31.88 -18.88 -3.64
C ALA A 73 -31.03 -18.50 -2.42
N ARG A 74 -31.53 -17.56 -1.61
CA ARG A 74 -30.89 -17.20 -0.35
C ARG A 74 -31.32 -18.20 0.71
N ASP A 75 -30.36 -18.81 1.39
CA ASP A 75 -30.65 -19.64 2.56
C ASP A 75 -31.21 -18.79 3.70
N ASP A 76 -32.19 -19.33 4.40
CA ASP A 76 -32.72 -18.74 5.63
C ASP A 76 -31.65 -18.82 6.73
N LEU A 77 -31.42 -17.70 7.45
CA LEU A 77 -30.40 -17.59 8.51
C LEU A 77 -30.74 -18.44 9.75
#